data_AF-M7X3S9-F1
#
_entry.id   AF-M7X3S9-F1
#
_cell.length_a   1.000
_cell.length_b   1.000
_cell.length_c   1.000
_cell.angle_alpha   90.00
_cell.angle_beta   90.00
_cell.angle_gamma   90.00
#
_symmetry.space_group_name_H-M   'P 1'
#
loop_
_entity.id
_entity.type
_entity.pdbx_description
1 polymer ?
#
loop_
_entity_poly.entity_id
_entity_poly.type
_entity_poly.pdbx_seq_one_letter_code
_entity_poly.pdbx_strand_id
1 'polypeptide(L)'
;MKFSAVVLAAAALTAVSAAPVAVEERGWGVFNPNSATTPTAKAKREVEERGWGVFNPNSAATPTAKAKRDEIEERGWGVFNPNSAASPTAREKRDLEERGWGIFNPNSASTVPTAKAKRDEIEERGWGVFNPNSAATPTAKAKRDEIEERGWGVFNPNSAASPTAREKRDLEERGWGIFNPNSAATPTAKAKREVEERGWGVFNPNSAATPTA
;
A
#
# COMPACT_ATOMS: atom_id res chain seq x y z
N MET A 1 10.07 32.17 20.79
CA MET A 1 9.49 31.10 19.96
C MET A 1 10.55 30.75 18.91
N LYS A 2 11.23 29.61 19.07
CA LYS A 2 12.31 29.20 18.17
C LYS A 2 11.71 28.25 17.14
N PHE A 3 11.60 28.68 15.88
CA PHE A 3 11.30 27.80 14.76
C PHE A 3 12.59 27.03 14.46
N SER A 4 12.61 25.73 14.77
CA SER A 4 13.77 24.88 14.50
C SER A 4 13.49 23.91 13.36
N ALA A 5 14.32 24.07 12.32
CA ALA A 5 14.76 23.13 11.30
C ALA A 5 13.69 22.38 10.47
N VAL A 6 13.53 22.84 9.23
CA VAL A 6 13.09 21.99 8.11
C VAL A 6 14.30 21.11 7.73
N VAL A 7 14.26 19.83 8.06
CA VAL A 7 15.24 18.85 7.57
C VAL A 7 14.66 18.23 6.29
N LEU A 8 15.13 18.70 5.14
CA LEU A 8 14.85 18.08 3.85
C LEU A 8 15.84 16.93 3.66
N ALA A 9 15.54 15.75 4.20
CA ALA A 9 16.28 14.54 3.85
C ALA A 9 15.65 13.97 2.57
N ALA A 10 16.36 14.06 1.45
CA ALA A 10 15.99 13.40 0.21
C ALA A 10 17.08 12.35 -0.09
N ALA A 11 16.86 11.10 0.32
CA ALA A 11 17.74 10.00 -0.03
C ALA A 11 17.26 9.34 -1.34
N ALA A 12 17.68 9.89 -2.49
CA ALA A 12 17.53 9.20 -3.77
C ALA A 12 18.54 8.03 -3.84
N LEU A 13 18.20 6.89 -3.23
CA LEU A 13 19.06 5.71 -3.21
C LEU A 13 18.83 4.85 -4.47
N THR A 14 19.45 5.22 -5.61
CA THR A 14 19.55 4.33 -6.77
C THR A 14 20.59 3.22 -6.49
N ALA A 15 20.27 2.30 -5.58
CA ALA A 15 21.14 1.19 -5.24
C ALA A 15 20.92 0.02 -6.21
N VAL A 16 21.74 -0.05 -7.27
CA VAL A 16 21.99 -1.30 -7.99
C VAL A 16 22.86 -2.18 -7.09
N SER A 17 22.24 -2.98 -6.24
CA SER A 17 22.96 -3.83 -5.27
C SER A 17 22.43 -5.25 -5.24
N ALA A 18 23.35 -6.21 -5.16
CA ALA A 18 23.05 -7.62 -4.89
C ALA A 18 22.92 -7.95 -3.39
N ALA A 19 23.16 -6.98 -2.51
CA ALA A 19 23.05 -7.10 -1.06
C ALA A 19 21.64 -6.67 -0.57
N PRO A 20 21.18 -7.14 0.61
CA PRO A 20 19.96 -6.62 1.20
C PRO A 20 20.07 -5.10 1.43
N VAL A 21 19.01 -4.36 1.09
CA VAL A 21 18.93 -2.92 1.26
C VAL A 21 17.95 -2.64 2.39
N ALA A 22 18.44 -2.03 3.47
CA ALA A 22 17.62 -1.54 4.58
C ALA A 22 17.69 0.00 4.60
N VAL A 23 16.56 0.67 4.50
CA VAL A 23 16.44 2.13 4.60
C VAL A 23 15.56 2.44 5.80
N GLU A 24 16.02 3.34 6.67
CA GLU A 24 15.23 3.82 7.80
C GLU A 24 15.24 5.35 7.85
N GLU A 25 14.07 5.97 7.76
CA GLU A 25 13.92 7.43 7.82
C GLU A 25 12.97 7.84 8.96
N ARG A 26 13.34 8.92 9.67
CA ARG A 26 12.55 9.46 10.78
C ARG A 26 12.53 10.99 10.75
N GLY A 27 11.36 11.61 10.87
CA GLY A 27 11.24 13.07 10.84
C GLY A 27 10.11 13.65 11.71
N TRP A 28 10.26 14.93 12.08
CA TRP A 28 9.30 15.69 12.87
C TRP A 28 8.94 17.01 12.18
N GLY A 29 7.75 17.54 12.44
CA GLY A 29 7.30 18.80 11.85
C GLY A 29 6.74 18.58 10.45
N VAL A 30 7.35 19.18 9.43
CA VAL A 30 6.97 18.93 8.03
C VAL A 30 8.06 18.06 7.40
N PHE A 31 7.73 16.83 7.04
CA PHE A 31 8.68 15.83 6.56
C PHE A 31 8.11 15.09 5.34
N ASN A 32 8.84 15.07 4.21
CA ASN A 32 8.38 14.47 2.96
C ASN A 32 9.53 13.66 2.33
N PRO A 33 9.82 12.46 2.85
CA PRO A 33 10.86 11.61 2.30
C PRO A 33 10.43 11.01 0.96
N ASN A 34 11.40 10.57 0.18
CA ASN A 34 11.15 9.94 -1.11
C ASN A 34 12.15 8.81 -1.33
N SER A 35 11.64 7.58 -1.35
CA SER A 35 12.41 6.34 -1.39
C SER A 35 12.09 5.55 -2.66
N ALA A 36 12.89 5.76 -3.71
CA ALA A 36 12.77 5.03 -4.97
C ALA A 36 13.91 4.02 -5.16
N THR A 37 13.58 2.77 -5.49
CA THR A 37 14.54 1.66 -5.51
C THR A 37 14.24 0.66 -6.63
N THR A 38 15.30 0.17 -7.29
CA THR A 38 15.23 -0.72 -8.47
C THR A 38 16.21 -1.89 -8.32
N PRO A 39 15.96 -2.85 -7.42
CA PRO A 39 16.90 -3.95 -7.20
C PRO A 39 16.94 -4.90 -8.41
N THR A 40 18.15 -5.26 -8.84
CA THR A 40 18.42 -6.07 -10.05
C THR A 40 18.84 -7.52 -9.76
N ALA A 41 18.86 -7.95 -8.49
CA ALA A 41 19.32 -9.29 -8.07
C ALA A 41 18.50 -9.87 -6.89
N LYS A 42 18.83 -11.10 -6.45
CA LYS A 42 18.18 -11.82 -5.33
C LYS A 42 18.40 -11.15 -3.96
N ALA A 43 17.92 -9.92 -3.79
CA ALA A 43 18.01 -9.18 -2.54
C ALA A 43 16.72 -9.31 -1.71
N LYS A 44 16.83 -8.99 -0.43
CA LYS A 44 15.71 -8.57 0.42
C LYS A 44 15.76 -7.05 0.52
N ARG A 45 14.61 -6.38 0.47
CA ARG A 45 14.50 -4.95 0.74
C ARG A 45 13.59 -4.74 1.94
N GLU A 46 14.00 -3.86 2.84
CA GLU A 46 13.25 -3.40 3.99
C GLU A 46 13.33 -1.86 4.02
N VAL A 47 12.21 -1.18 3.94
CA VAL A 47 12.12 0.28 4.09
C VAL A 47 11.22 0.58 5.26
N GLU A 48 11.71 1.38 6.20
CA GLU A 48 10.92 1.85 7.32
C GLU A 48 10.95 3.37 7.42
N GLU A 49 9.79 4.01 7.30
CA GLU A 49 9.68 5.46 7.39
C GLU A 49 8.73 5.87 8.52
N ARG A 50 9.16 6.81 9.37
CA ARG A 50 8.37 7.29 10.51
C ARG A 50 8.31 8.81 10.57
N GLY A 51 7.12 9.39 10.72
CA GLY A 51 6.96 10.84 10.77
C GLY A 51 5.93 11.35 11.76
N TRP A 52 6.21 12.50 12.38
CA TRP A 52 5.28 13.23 13.24
C TRP A 52 5.02 14.65 12.70
N GLY A 53 3.76 15.08 12.67
CA GLY A 53 3.34 16.39 12.17
C GLY A 53 2.66 16.27 10.82
N VAL A 54 3.19 16.93 9.79
CA VAL A 54 2.77 16.78 8.39
C VAL A 54 3.79 15.89 7.70
N PHE A 55 3.40 14.67 7.37
CA PHE A 55 4.28 13.62 6.86
C PHE A 55 3.73 13.08 5.53
N ASN A 56 4.47 13.20 4.43
CA ASN A 56 4.04 12.67 3.12
C ASN A 56 5.20 11.90 2.46
N PRO A 57 5.43 10.66 2.88
CA PRO A 57 6.42 9.82 2.23
C PRO A 57 5.95 9.36 0.86
N ASN A 58 6.92 9.10 -0.01
CA ASN A 58 6.66 8.53 -1.32
C ASN A 58 7.64 7.38 -1.58
N SER A 59 7.10 6.17 -1.69
CA SER A 59 7.88 4.95 -1.83
C SER A 59 7.59 4.29 -3.17
N ALA A 60 8.63 4.04 -3.97
CA ALA A 60 8.49 3.36 -5.26
C ALA A 60 9.44 2.15 -5.36
N ALA A 61 8.91 1.03 -5.90
CA ALA A 61 9.66 -0.21 -6.09
C ALA A 61 9.48 -0.77 -7.51
N THR A 62 10.59 -0.96 -8.24
CA THR A 62 10.61 -1.60 -9.57
C THR A 62 11.65 -2.72 -9.64
N PRO A 63 11.47 -3.83 -8.91
CA PRO A 63 12.43 -4.94 -8.94
C PRO A 63 12.43 -5.61 -10.32
N THR A 64 13.62 -5.73 -10.91
CA THR A 64 13.80 -6.24 -12.29
C THR A 64 14.25 -7.71 -12.37
N ALA A 65 14.56 -8.33 -11.23
CA ALA A 65 14.99 -9.74 -11.14
C ALA A 65 14.26 -10.48 -10.00
N LYS A 66 14.58 -11.78 -9.81
CA LYS A 66 14.04 -12.64 -8.73
C LYS A 66 14.40 -12.10 -7.33
N ALA A 67 13.76 -11.04 -6.86
CA ALA A 67 13.85 -10.59 -5.48
C ALA A 67 13.15 -11.60 -4.57
N LYS A 68 13.70 -11.83 -3.37
CA LYS A 68 13.15 -12.84 -2.45
C LYS A 68 11.98 -12.29 -1.65
N ARG A 69 12.04 -11.01 -1.27
CA ARG A 69 11.06 -10.30 -0.47
C ARG A 69 11.31 -8.78 -0.52
N ASP A 70 10.24 -8.01 -0.65
CA ASP A 70 10.21 -6.55 -0.48
C ASP A 70 9.22 -6.23 0.65
N GLU A 71 9.68 -5.46 1.63
CA GLU A 71 8.90 -5.01 2.78
C GLU A 71 9.02 -3.49 2.92
N ILE A 72 7.86 -2.83 2.95
CA ILE A 72 7.76 -1.39 3.17
C ILE A 72 6.86 -1.19 4.38
N GLU A 73 7.36 -0.47 5.38
CA GLU A 73 6.61 -0.10 6.57
C GLU A 73 6.64 1.42 6.77
N GLU A 74 5.47 2.05 6.77
CA GLU A 74 5.36 3.49 6.95
C GLU A 74 4.44 3.82 8.13
N ARG A 75 4.91 4.70 9.03
CA ARG A 75 4.17 5.08 10.24
C ARG A 75 4.10 6.60 10.42
N GLY A 76 2.91 7.15 10.54
CA GLY A 76 2.71 8.60 10.63
C GLY A 76 1.75 9.05 11.73
N TRP A 77 2.08 10.16 12.41
CA TRP A 77 1.19 10.83 13.36
C TRP A 77 0.93 12.28 12.93
N GLY A 78 -0.33 12.72 12.98
CA GLY A 78 -0.75 14.06 12.59
C GLY A 78 -1.51 14.05 11.26
N VAL A 79 -0.96 14.71 10.24
CA VAL A 79 -1.44 14.65 8.85
C VAL A 79 -0.46 13.78 8.07
N PHE A 80 -0.90 12.59 7.68
CA PHE A 80 -0.07 11.57 7.05
C PHE A 80 -0.66 11.16 5.71
N ASN A 81 0.06 11.36 4.61
CA ASN A 81 -0.40 10.95 3.27
C ASN A 81 0.74 10.21 2.55
N PRO A 82 0.96 8.93 2.87
CA PRO A 82 1.94 8.13 2.15
C PRO A 82 1.43 7.79 0.75
N ASN A 83 2.37 7.66 -0.17
CA ASN A 83 2.09 7.18 -1.51
C ASN A 83 3.08 6.07 -1.86
N SER A 84 2.55 4.87 -2.03
CA SER A 84 3.35 3.68 -2.25
C SER A 84 2.98 3.01 -3.56
N ALA A 85 3.97 2.85 -4.44
CA ALA A 85 3.78 2.21 -5.74
C ALA A 85 4.78 1.08 -5.98
N ALA A 86 4.28 -0.09 -6.39
CA ALA A 86 5.12 -1.23 -6.74
C ALA A 86 4.78 -1.81 -8.12
N SER A 87 5.81 -1.96 -8.96
CA SER A 87 5.72 -2.54 -10.30
C SER A 87 6.83 -3.59 -10.53
N PRO A 88 6.74 -4.77 -9.87
CA PRO A 88 7.73 -5.83 -10.05
C PRO A 88 7.69 -6.45 -11.47
N THR A 89 8.81 -7.01 -11.92
CA THR A 89 8.86 -7.81 -13.17
C THR A 89 8.97 -9.33 -12.93
N ALA A 90 9.28 -9.81 -11.72
CA ALA A 90 9.42 -11.24 -11.43
C ALA A 90 9.18 -11.68 -9.96
N ARG A 91 8.80 -12.97 -9.81
CA ARG A 91 8.54 -13.78 -8.60
C ARG A 91 9.07 -13.25 -7.25
N GLU A 92 8.21 -12.56 -6.51
CA GLU A 92 8.47 -11.98 -5.19
C GLU A 92 7.35 -12.30 -4.18
N LYS A 93 7.64 -12.14 -2.87
CA LYS A 93 6.65 -11.92 -1.81
C LYS A 93 6.75 -10.44 -1.42
N ARG A 94 5.66 -9.67 -1.55
CA ARG A 94 5.63 -8.28 -1.09
C ARG A 94 4.70 -8.17 0.11
N ASP A 95 5.17 -7.47 1.12
CA ASP A 95 4.35 -7.04 2.25
C ASP A 95 4.49 -5.51 2.38
N LEU A 96 3.38 -4.78 2.29
CA LEU A 96 3.35 -3.34 2.53
C LEU A 96 2.46 -3.09 3.75
N GLU A 97 2.99 -2.36 4.73
CA GLU A 97 2.25 -2.01 5.94
C GLU A 97 2.29 -0.51 6.21
N GLU A 98 1.13 0.12 6.25
CA GLU A 98 1.02 1.55 6.55
C GLU A 98 0.15 1.78 7.78
N ARG A 99 0.65 2.57 8.74
CA ARG A 99 -0.06 2.89 9.98
C ARG A 99 -0.11 4.39 10.24
N GLY A 100 -1.31 4.94 10.40
CA GLY A 100 -1.51 6.38 10.57
C GLY A 100 -2.41 6.77 11.73
N TRP A 101 -2.05 7.83 12.46
CA TRP A 101 -2.88 8.45 13.49
C TRP A 101 -3.16 9.92 13.17
N GLY A 102 -4.42 10.34 13.30
CA GLY A 102 -4.86 11.71 13.01
C GLY A 102 -5.65 11.77 11.70
N ILE A 103 -5.16 12.52 10.72
CA ILE A 103 -5.68 12.53 9.35
C ILE A 103 -4.73 11.70 8.51
N PHE A 104 -5.20 10.56 8.01
CA PHE A 104 -4.40 9.58 7.30
C PHE A 104 -5.05 9.24 5.95
N ASN A 105 -4.36 9.54 4.85
CA ASN A 105 -4.85 9.25 3.51
C ASN A 105 -3.76 8.53 2.71
N PRO A 106 -3.56 7.22 2.92
CA PRO A 106 -2.63 6.46 2.12
C PRO A 106 -3.14 6.22 0.72
N ASN A 107 -2.20 6.15 -0.21
CA ASN A 107 -2.47 5.76 -1.58
C ASN A 107 -1.53 4.63 -1.98
N SER A 108 -2.06 3.42 -2.02
CA SER A 108 -1.31 2.21 -2.36
C SER A 108 -1.70 1.70 -3.73
N ALA A 109 -0.73 1.67 -4.65
CA ALA A 109 -0.90 1.14 -5.99
C ALA A 109 0.01 -0.06 -6.24
N SER A 110 -0.58 -1.18 -6.66
CA SER A 110 0.14 -2.37 -7.06
C SER A 110 -0.18 -2.76 -8.50
N THR A 111 0.83 -2.73 -9.37
CA THR A 111 0.76 -3.29 -10.72
C THR A 111 1.57 -4.58 -10.76
N VAL A 112 0.90 -5.73 -10.78
CA VAL A 112 1.55 -7.06 -10.66
C VAL A 112 2.13 -7.50 -12.03
N PRO A 113 3.28 -8.20 -12.08
CA PRO A 113 4.09 -8.38 -13.28
C PRO A 113 3.42 -9.19 -14.39
N THR A 114 4.05 -9.16 -15.55
CA THR A 114 3.87 -10.12 -16.67
C THR A 114 4.29 -11.58 -16.33
N ALA A 115 4.81 -11.85 -15.13
CA ALA A 115 5.30 -13.16 -14.67
C ALA A 115 4.90 -13.49 -13.22
N LYS A 116 4.83 -14.80 -12.88
CA LYS A 116 4.30 -15.38 -11.63
C LYS A 116 4.77 -14.68 -10.33
N ALA A 117 3.91 -13.89 -9.69
CA ALA A 117 4.04 -13.47 -8.29
C ALA A 117 3.58 -14.59 -7.33
N LYS A 118 4.19 -14.70 -6.14
CA LYS A 118 3.79 -15.73 -5.16
C LYS A 118 2.72 -15.22 -4.20
N ARG A 119 2.87 -13.99 -3.70
CA ARG A 119 1.96 -13.36 -2.76
C ARG A 119 2.27 -11.88 -2.66
N ASP A 120 1.25 -11.06 -2.80
CA ASP A 120 1.29 -9.63 -2.52
C ASP A 120 0.28 -9.32 -1.42
N GLU A 121 0.73 -8.66 -0.35
CA GLU A 121 -0.09 -8.20 0.78
C GLU A 121 0.06 -6.69 0.94
N ILE A 122 -1.07 -6.02 1.16
CA ILE A 122 -1.17 -4.63 1.60
C ILE A 122 -1.98 -4.64 2.88
N GLU A 123 -1.42 -4.09 3.95
CA GLU A 123 -2.13 -3.86 5.21
C GLU A 123 -2.07 -2.39 5.58
N GLU A 124 -3.24 -1.76 5.72
CA GLU A 124 -3.35 -0.35 6.10
C GLU A 124 -4.19 -0.20 7.36
N ARG A 125 -3.67 0.55 8.35
CA ARG A 125 -4.33 0.75 9.63
C ARG A 125 -4.38 2.23 10.01
N GLY A 126 -5.57 2.77 10.21
CA GLY A 126 -5.76 4.19 10.48
C GLY A 126 -6.61 4.49 11.71
N TRP A 127 -6.18 5.47 12.51
CA TRP A 127 -6.95 6.03 13.63
C TRP A 127 -7.23 7.51 13.41
N GLY A 128 -8.49 7.93 13.60
CA GLY A 128 -8.93 9.31 13.40
C GLY A 128 -9.78 9.45 12.14
N VAL A 129 -9.32 10.24 11.18
CA VAL A 129 -9.90 10.34 9.82
C VAL A 129 -8.99 9.55 8.89
N PHE A 130 -9.50 8.45 8.35
CA PHE A 130 -8.75 7.50 7.54
C PHE A 130 -9.44 7.29 6.19
N ASN A 131 -8.78 7.68 5.10
CA ASN A 131 -9.29 7.51 3.74
C ASN A 131 -8.23 6.82 2.87
N PRO A 132 -8.10 5.48 2.98
CA PRO A 132 -7.18 4.77 2.11
C PRO A 132 -7.71 4.66 0.69
N ASN A 133 -6.79 4.67 -0.25
CA ASN A 133 -7.08 4.42 -1.65
C ASN A 133 -6.15 3.31 -2.16
N SER A 134 -6.73 2.14 -2.38
CA SER A 134 -6.01 0.94 -2.80
C SER A 134 -6.40 0.51 -4.19
N ALA A 135 -5.41 0.44 -5.10
CA ALA A 135 -5.60 -0.05 -6.45
C ALA A 135 -4.68 -1.22 -6.76
N ALA A 136 -5.25 -2.32 -7.28
CA ALA A 136 -4.48 -3.45 -7.77
C ALA A 136 -4.95 -3.91 -9.16
N THR A 137 -4.02 -3.93 -10.11
CA THR A 137 -4.22 -4.33 -11.52
C THR A 137 -3.24 -5.45 -11.91
N PRO A 138 -3.57 -6.71 -11.61
CA PRO A 138 -2.70 -7.82 -11.94
C PRO A 138 -2.82 -8.28 -13.40
N THR A 139 -1.66 -8.48 -14.04
CA THR A 139 -1.53 -8.82 -15.48
C THR A 139 -1.14 -10.28 -15.76
N ALA A 140 -0.67 -11.04 -14.77
CA ALA A 140 -0.32 -12.45 -14.94
C ALA A 140 -0.50 -13.25 -13.64
N LYS A 141 -0.72 -14.58 -13.75
CA LYS A 141 -0.91 -15.55 -12.63
C LYS A 141 -0.15 -15.21 -11.33
N ALA A 142 -0.72 -14.36 -10.49
CA ALA A 142 -0.40 -14.33 -9.06
C ALA A 142 -1.09 -15.53 -8.38
N LYS A 143 -0.47 -16.08 -7.34
CA LYS A 143 -1.12 -17.16 -6.58
C LYS A 143 -2.15 -16.60 -5.58
N ARG A 144 -1.91 -15.42 -5.02
CA ARG A 144 -2.79 -14.77 -4.04
C ARG A 144 -2.41 -13.31 -3.85
N ASP A 145 -3.41 -12.43 -3.93
CA ASP A 145 -3.29 -11.00 -3.58
C ASP A 145 -4.25 -10.71 -2.42
N GLU A 146 -3.77 -10.03 -1.39
CA GLU A 146 -4.52 -9.71 -0.17
C GLU A 146 -4.40 -8.21 0.13
N ILE A 147 -5.54 -7.58 0.38
CA ILE A 147 -5.61 -6.20 0.85
C ILE A 147 -6.45 -6.23 2.12
N GLU A 148 -5.88 -5.74 3.21
CA GLU A 148 -6.54 -5.59 4.49
C GLU A 148 -6.48 -4.13 4.96
N GLU A 149 -7.64 -3.53 5.18
CA GLU A 149 -7.75 -2.14 5.63
C GLU A 149 -8.57 -2.08 6.92
N ARG A 150 -8.00 -1.45 7.95
CA ARG A 150 -8.63 -1.34 9.29
C ARG A 150 -8.65 0.12 9.75
N GLY A 151 -9.85 0.64 10.00
CA GLY A 151 -10.05 2.03 10.39
C GLY A 151 -10.81 2.22 11.71
N TRP A 152 -10.32 3.13 12.56
CA TRP A 152 -11.03 3.59 13.76
C TRP A 152 -11.31 5.08 13.68
N GLY A 153 -12.56 5.50 13.90
CA GLY A 153 -13.01 6.88 13.80
C GLY A 153 -13.89 7.10 12.58
N VAL A 154 -13.46 7.95 11.65
CA VAL A 154 -14.09 8.14 10.33
C VAL A 154 -13.25 7.40 9.31
N PHE A 155 -13.81 6.35 8.70
CA PHE A 155 -13.12 5.46 7.79
C PHE A 155 -13.85 5.40 6.45
N ASN A 156 -13.21 5.86 5.38
CA ASN A 156 -13.77 5.85 4.03
C ASN A 156 -12.77 5.19 3.07
N PRO A 157 -12.67 3.85 3.04
CA PRO A 157 -11.79 3.19 2.09
C PRO A 157 -12.34 3.26 0.68
N ASN A 158 -11.42 3.37 -0.27
CA ASN A 158 -11.72 3.29 -1.70
C ASN A 158 -10.84 2.22 -2.35
N SER A 159 -11.46 1.11 -2.72
CA SER A 159 -10.79 -0.06 -3.26
C SER A 159 -11.18 -0.30 -4.71
N ALA A 160 -10.18 -0.30 -5.61
CA ALA A 160 -10.38 -0.59 -7.03
C ALA A 160 -9.65 -1.88 -7.47
N ALA A 161 -10.33 -2.69 -8.28
CA ALA A 161 -9.83 -3.98 -8.74
C ALA A 161 -10.10 -4.23 -10.23
N SER A 162 -9.05 -4.39 -11.04
CA SER A 162 -9.17 -4.81 -12.45
C SER A 162 -8.24 -5.99 -12.78
N PRO A 163 -8.58 -7.22 -12.33
CA PRO A 163 -7.78 -8.41 -12.63
C PRO A 163 -7.97 -8.89 -14.07
N THR A 164 -6.87 -9.30 -14.72
CA THR A 164 -6.87 -9.83 -16.08
C THR A 164 -6.61 -11.34 -16.18
N ALA A 165 -6.30 -12.02 -15.07
CA ALA A 165 -5.96 -13.45 -15.05
C ALA A 165 -6.58 -14.24 -13.87
N ARG A 166 -6.39 -15.57 -13.88
CA ARG A 166 -6.93 -16.53 -12.88
C ARG A 166 -6.19 -16.41 -11.54
N GLU A 167 -6.76 -15.68 -10.60
CA GLU A 167 -6.15 -15.35 -9.30
C GLU A 167 -7.16 -15.52 -8.15
N LYS A 168 -6.66 -15.78 -6.92
CA LYS A 168 -7.44 -15.63 -5.68
C LYS A 168 -7.12 -14.26 -5.10
N ARG A 169 -8.13 -13.40 -4.97
CA ARG A 169 -7.99 -12.11 -4.31
C ARG A 169 -8.91 -12.03 -3.10
N ASP A 170 -8.33 -11.63 -1.98
CA ASP A 170 -9.04 -11.42 -0.72
C ASP A 170 -8.94 -9.91 -0.40
N LEU A 171 -10.07 -9.23 -0.29
CA LEU A 171 -10.17 -7.84 0.18
C LEU A 171 -10.95 -7.84 1.49
N GLU A 172 -10.35 -7.30 2.54
CA GLU A 172 -10.98 -7.20 3.84
C GLU A 172 -10.91 -5.77 4.38
N GLU A 173 -12.07 -5.17 4.62
CA GLU A 173 -12.21 -3.81 5.14
C GLU A 173 -12.97 -3.86 6.46
N ARG A 174 -12.37 -3.33 7.53
CA ARG A 174 -12.94 -3.33 8.89
C ARG A 174 -12.95 -1.93 9.48
N GLY A 175 -14.14 -1.41 9.77
CA GLY A 175 -14.34 -0.06 10.29
C GLY A 175 -15.00 -0.02 11.66
N TRP A 176 -14.47 0.80 12.58
CA TRP A 176 -15.10 1.14 13.86
C TRP A 176 -15.37 2.64 13.92
N GLY A 177 -16.62 3.04 14.15
CA GLY A 177 -17.06 4.44 14.17
C GLY A 177 -18.00 4.75 13.01
N ILE A 178 -17.61 5.67 12.13
CA ILE A 178 -18.29 5.98 10.87
C ILE A 178 -17.51 5.27 9.75
N PHE A 179 -18.15 4.34 9.06
CA PHE A 179 -17.53 3.52 8.03
C PHE A 179 -18.31 3.64 6.72
N ASN A 180 -17.69 4.22 5.69
CA ASN A 180 -18.30 4.40 4.36
C ASN A 180 -17.38 3.79 3.29
N PRO A 181 -17.37 2.46 3.10
CA PRO A 181 -16.53 1.85 2.08
C PRO A 181 -17.06 2.10 0.68
N ASN A 182 -16.14 2.30 -0.25
CA ASN A 182 -16.40 2.35 -1.68
C ASN A 182 -15.55 1.32 -2.41
N SER A 183 -16.20 0.33 -3.02
CA SER A 183 -15.52 -0.80 -3.66
C SER A 183 -15.96 -0.94 -5.11
N ALA A 184 -15.04 -0.80 -6.06
CA ALA A 184 -15.30 -0.97 -7.50
C ALA A 184 -14.51 -2.13 -8.10
N ALA A 185 -15.16 -2.94 -8.95
CA ALA A 185 -14.48 -4.03 -9.66
C ALA A 185 -14.93 -4.27 -11.10
N THR A 186 -13.93 -4.50 -11.96
CA THR A 186 -14.04 -4.83 -13.38
C THR A 186 -13.12 -6.00 -13.71
N PRO A 187 -13.50 -7.25 -13.38
CA PRO A 187 -12.73 -8.42 -13.80
C PRO A 187 -12.78 -8.55 -15.33
N THR A 188 -11.82 -9.26 -15.93
CA THR A 188 -11.87 -9.65 -17.37
C THR A 188 -11.72 -11.17 -17.58
N ALA A 189 -11.60 -11.98 -16.51
CA ALA A 189 -11.45 -13.45 -16.59
C ALA A 189 -11.93 -14.18 -15.31
N LYS A 190 -11.87 -15.54 -15.29
CA LYS A 190 -12.19 -16.45 -14.17
C LYS A 190 -11.29 -16.25 -12.92
N ALA A 191 -11.38 -15.09 -12.26
CA ALA A 191 -10.78 -14.84 -10.96
C ALA A 191 -11.72 -15.27 -9.83
N LYS A 192 -11.18 -15.80 -8.71
CA LYS A 192 -11.95 -16.01 -7.47
C LYS A 192 -11.69 -14.82 -6.57
N ARG A 193 -12.74 -14.08 -6.21
CA ARG A 193 -12.65 -12.92 -5.33
C ARG A 193 -13.47 -13.17 -4.07
N GLU A 194 -12.88 -12.84 -2.92
CA GLU A 194 -13.54 -12.75 -1.62
C GLU A 194 -13.43 -11.27 -1.19
N VAL A 195 -14.57 -10.63 -0.93
CA VAL A 195 -14.64 -9.27 -0.36
C VAL A 195 -15.41 -9.38 0.93
N GLU A 196 -14.82 -8.83 1.99
CA GLU A 196 -15.42 -8.76 3.32
C GLU A 196 -15.38 -7.33 3.82
N GLU A 197 -16.54 -6.71 4.00
CA GLU A 197 -16.68 -5.38 4.60
C GLU A 197 -17.41 -5.54 5.94
N ARG A 198 -16.78 -5.15 7.05
CA ARG A 198 -17.36 -5.21 8.40
C ARG A 198 -17.30 -3.85 9.09
N GLY A 199 -18.47 -3.31 9.43
CA GLY A 199 -18.63 -2.05 10.16
C GLY A 199 -19.19 -2.22 11.57
N TRP A 200 -18.63 -1.47 12.52
CA TRP A 200 -19.18 -1.29 13.86
C TRP A 200 -19.44 0.19 14.12
N GLY A 201 -20.71 0.58 14.26
CA GLY A 201 -21.15 1.97 14.40
C GLY A 201 -22.07 2.38 13.25
N VAL A 202 -21.79 3.51 12.61
CA VAL A 202 -22.50 3.96 11.41
C VAL A 202 -21.84 3.32 10.19
N PHE A 203 -22.61 2.61 9.37
CA PHE A 203 -22.11 1.86 8.22
C PHE A 203 -22.89 2.21 6.96
N ASN A 204 -22.25 2.86 5.98
CA ASN A 204 -22.86 3.23 4.70
C ASN A 204 -22.00 2.75 3.50
N PRO A 205 -22.11 1.47 3.10
CA PRO A 205 -21.34 0.93 1.99
C PRO A 205 -21.88 1.39 0.62
N ASN A 206 -20.98 1.60 -0.32
CA ASN A 206 -21.29 1.84 -1.73
C ASN A 206 -20.40 0.95 -2.62
N SER A 207 -20.93 -0.18 -3.10
CA SER A 207 -20.14 -1.14 -3.89
C SER A 207 -20.72 -1.29 -5.28
N ALA A 208 -19.86 -1.18 -6.30
CA ALA A 208 -20.22 -1.33 -7.71
C ALA A 208 -19.41 -2.48 -8.36
N ALA A 209 -20.11 -3.43 -8.98
CA ALA A 209 -19.48 -4.52 -9.73
C ALA A 209 -20.04 -4.55 -11.16
N THR A 210 -19.15 -4.41 -12.14
CA THR A 210 -19.51 -4.56 -13.56
C THR A 210 -19.09 -5.95 -14.03
N PRO A 211 -20.03 -6.87 -14.34
CA PRO A 211 -19.69 -8.15 -14.93
C PRO A 211 -19.19 -7.95 -16.36
N THR A 212 -18.06 -8.57 -16.71
CA THR A 212 -17.63 -8.74 -18.11
C THR A 212 -18.23 -10.03 -18.66
N ALA A 213 -18.75 -9.93 -19.88
CA ALA A 213 -19.34 -11.02 -20.66
C ALA A 213 -18.29 -11.96 -21.26
#